data_AF-A0A7V4GZ33-F1
#
_entry.id   AF-A0A7V4GZ33-F1
#
_cell.length_a   1.000
_cell.length_b   1.000
_cell.length_c   1.000
_cell.angle_alpha   90.00
_cell.angle_beta   90.00
_cell.angle_gamma   90.00
#
_symmetry.space_group_name_H-M   'P 1'
#
loop_
_entity.id
_entity.type
_entity.pdbx_description
1 polymer ?
#
loop_
_entity_poly.entity_id
_entity_poly.type
_entity_poly.pdbx_seq_one_letter_code
_entity_poly.pdbx_strand_id
1 'polypeptide(L)'
;MKTNNFYLFFLGLFLLSSCHKSIQIQHGKTKLEINGRMYTRLNALIPGSKPLMDDFFPSEYLVTKRFVLRDFVLQKSDSKTFDGKSGKEEHNLVSGIFKKDGYVVEKLLDISAVDSIPDMLCMRVSYINKGDRILKVIKWVNHAWAVKSAGDKPAFWSFQGSSTPERKDWILPVDSSFSQRNYMGMNASDYGGGIPLLDLWRRDAGVAIGHAETRAWMVSLPVEKDLYDDFARIQVEYEFPEAVDFKPGDTLKTLTTFIIAHTGDCFSPLRTYSSYLQTRGIRFAPTEENAYEPVWCAWGYERRFTLNEII
;
A
#
# COMPACT_ATOMS: atom_id res chain seq x y z
N MET A 1 -12.93 59.83 -51.14
CA MET A 1 -13.46 59.07 -49.98
C MET A 1 -12.82 57.69 -50.02
N LYS A 2 -11.97 57.36 -49.04
CA LYS A 2 -11.19 56.11 -48.99
C LYS A 2 -12.01 55.01 -48.33
N THR A 3 -12.10 53.86 -48.99
CA THR A 3 -12.67 52.60 -48.50
C THR A 3 -11.67 51.91 -47.57
N ASN A 4 -12.05 51.69 -46.30
CA ASN A 4 -11.31 50.87 -45.35
C ASN A 4 -11.96 49.48 -45.30
N ASN A 5 -11.22 48.46 -45.73
CA ASN A 5 -11.57 47.05 -45.50
C ASN A 5 -11.06 46.64 -44.12
N PHE A 6 -11.96 46.29 -43.22
CA PHE A 6 -11.66 45.72 -41.91
C PHE A 6 -11.66 44.18 -42.05
N TYR A 7 -10.49 43.55 -42.02
CA TYR A 7 -10.37 42.10 -41.94
C TYR A 7 -10.53 41.67 -40.47
N LEU A 8 -11.63 40.97 -40.15
CA LEU A 8 -11.76 40.27 -38.87
C LEU A 8 -10.89 39.01 -38.89
N PHE A 9 -9.85 38.99 -38.07
CA PHE A 9 -9.03 37.81 -37.80
C PHE A 9 -9.75 36.96 -36.73
N PHE A 10 -10.34 35.84 -37.13
CA PHE A 10 -10.88 34.85 -36.20
C PHE A 10 -9.70 34.07 -35.59
N LEU A 11 -9.32 34.41 -34.36
CA LEU A 11 -8.33 33.67 -33.59
C LEU A 11 -9.00 32.39 -33.05
N GLY A 12 -8.83 31.27 -33.75
CA GLY A 12 -9.27 29.96 -33.29
C GLY A 12 -8.47 29.54 -32.05
N LEU A 13 -9.15 29.52 -30.90
CA LEU A 13 -8.62 28.93 -29.66
C LEU A 13 -8.51 27.41 -29.86
N PHE A 14 -7.32 26.91 -30.14
CA PHE A 14 -7.03 25.48 -30.06
C PHE A 14 -6.94 25.07 -28.58
N LEU A 15 -8.06 24.59 -28.03
CA LEU A 15 -8.06 23.80 -26.80
C LEU A 15 -7.40 22.45 -27.12
N LEU A 16 -6.09 22.36 -26.91
CA LEU A 16 -5.37 21.09 -26.87
C LEU A 16 -5.78 20.34 -25.60
N SER A 17 -6.90 19.62 -25.66
CA SER A 17 -7.25 18.61 -24.67
C SER A 17 -6.30 17.43 -24.86
N SER A 18 -5.14 17.49 -24.22
CA SER A 18 -4.23 16.35 -24.11
C SER A 18 -4.86 15.33 -23.17
N CYS A 19 -5.67 14.44 -23.74
CA CYS A 19 -6.19 13.26 -23.06
C CYS A 19 -5.00 12.32 -22.80
N HIS A 20 -4.23 12.57 -21.74
CA HIS A 20 -3.20 11.63 -21.29
C HIS A 20 -3.92 10.38 -20.77
N LYS A 21 -3.95 9.35 -21.62
CA LYS A 21 -4.48 8.02 -21.28
C LYS A 21 -3.72 7.48 -20.06
N SER A 22 -4.43 7.14 -18.99
CA SER A 22 -3.82 6.50 -17.81
C SER A 22 -3.32 5.10 -18.17
N ILE A 23 -2.25 4.67 -17.51
CA ILE A 23 -1.81 3.27 -17.53
C ILE A 23 -2.83 2.48 -16.70
N GLN A 24 -3.27 1.32 -17.19
CA GLN A 24 -4.21 0.45 -16.48
C GLN A 24 -3.60 -0.93 -16.32
N ILE A 25 -3.56 -1.41 -15.09
CA ILE A 25 -3.03 -2.71 -14.71
C ILE A 25 -4.16 -3.45 -13.99
N GLN A 26 -4.45 -4.67 -14.43
CA GLN A 26 -5.55 -5.45 -13.88
C GLN A 26 -5.09 -6.88 -13.60
N HIS A 27 -5.43 -7.39 -12.42
CA HIS A 27 -5.28 -8.80 -12.10
C HIS A 27 -6.50 -9.25 -11.30
N GLY A 28 -7.31 -10.12 -11.91
CA GLY A 28 -8.61 -10.50 -11.35
C GLY A 28 -9.52 -9.29 -11.08
N LYS A 29 -9.97 -9.15 -9.83
CA LYS A 29 -10.81 -8.05 -9.33
C LYS A 29 -10.02 -6.76 -9.10
N THR A 30 -8.70 -6.82 -8.97
CA THR A 30 -7.87 -5.67 -8.63
C THR A 30 -7.47 -4.92 -9.88
N LYS A 31 -7.90 -3.66 -9.99
CA LYS A 31 -7.49 -2.76 -11.07
C LYS A 31 -6.80 -1.53 -10.51
N LEU A 32 -5.54 -1.33 -10.88
CA LEU A 32 -4.74 -0.16 -10.54
C LEU A 32 -4.55 0.71 -11.78
N GLU A 33 -4.81 2.00 -11.66
CA GLU A 33 -4.57 2.98 -12.71
C GLU A 33 -3.49 3.98 -12.30
N ILE A 34 -2.69 4.45 -13.25
CA ILE A 34 -1.61 5.43 -13.01
C ILE A 34 -1.74 6.59 -14.01
N ASN A 35 -1.82 7.82 -13.52
CA ASN A 35 -1.94 9.01 -14.37
C ASN A 35 -0.57 9.61 -14.73
N GLY A 36 -0.57 10.70 -15.52
CA GLY A 36 0.65 11.40 -15.94
C GLY A 36 1.50 12.00 -14.80
N ARG A 37 0.94 12.14 -13.59
CA ARG A 37 1.66 12.56 -12.37
C ARG A 37 2.11 11.38 -11.51
N MET A 38 2.04 10.16 -12.05
CA MET A 38 2.24 8.90 -11.33
C MET A 38 1.45 8.80 -10.03
N TYR A 39 0.29 9.45 -9.97
CA TYR A 39 -0.69 9.20 -8.93
C TYR A 39 -1.48 7.96 -9.33
N THR A 40 -1.95 7.22 -8.33
CA THR A 40 -2.66 5.97 -8.57
C THR A 40 -4.11 6.03 -8.11
N ARG A 41 -4.95 5.27 -8.79
CA ARG A 41 -6.35 5.05 -8.42
C ARG A 41 -6.63 3.55 -8.44
N LEU A 42 -7.13 3.02 -7.33
CA LEU A 42 -7.56 1.64 -7.21
C LEU A 42 -9.05 1.53 -7.52
N ASN A 43 -9.42 0.49 -8.26
CA ASN A 43 -10.78 0.06 -8.47
C ASN A 43 -10.92 -1.43 -8.19
N ALA A 44 -12.06 -1.82 -7.62
CA ALA A 44 -12.48 -3.20 -7.48
C ALA A 44 -13.47 -3.54 -8.61
N LEU A 45 -13.13 -4.51 -9.45
CA LEU A 45 -13.97 -4.98 -10.56
C LEU A 45 -15.01 -5.99 -10.06
N ILE A 46 -15.88 -5.53 -9.17
CA ILE A 46 -16.94 -6.32 -8.55
C ILE A 46 -18.29 -5.81 -9.07
N PRO A 47 -19.12 -6.67 -9.69
CA PRO A 47 -20.43 -6.26 -10.20
C PRO A 47 -21.29 -5.61 -9.12
N GLY A 48 -21.80 -4.41 -9.41
CA GLY A 48 -22.68 -3.66 -8.50
C GLY A 48 -21.97 -2.92 -7.36
N SER A 49 -20.65 -3.06 -7.22
CA SER A 49 -19.89 -2.27 -6.23
C SER A 49 -19.75 -0.81 -6.66
N LYS A 50 -19.80 0.11 -5.70
CA LYS A 50 -19.43 1.52 -5.92
C LYS A 50 -17.91 1.65 -6.12
N PRO A 51 -17.39 2.75 -6.67
CA PRO A 51 -15.94 2.97 -6.72
C PRO A 51 -15.31 2.93 -5.32
N LEU A 52 -14.11 2.35 -5.22
CA LEU A 52 -13.31 2.44 -3.99
C LEU A 52 -12.66 3.82 -3.84
N MET A 53 -12.45 4.54 -4.95
CA MET A 53 -11.75 5.82 -4.99
C MET A 53 -12.34 6.70 -6.09
N ASP A 54 -12.54 7.99 -5.81
CA ASP A 54 -13.09 8.95 -6.77
C ASP A 54 -12.01 9.60 -7.65
N ASP A 55 -10.79 9.75 -7.10
CA ASP A 55 -9.67 10.45 -7.74
C ASP A 55 -8.36 9.65 -7.68
N PHE A 56 -7.32 10.16 -8.33
CA PHE A 56 -5.96 9.68 -8.25
C PHE A 56 -5.22 10.30 -7.07
N PHE A 57 -4.46 9.48 -6.34
CA PHE A 57 -3.71 9.91 -5.15
C PHE A 57 -2.20 9.72 -5.32
N PRO A 58 -1.38 10.60 -4.72
CA PRO A 58 0.07 10.39 -4.61
C PRO A 58 0.35 9.24 -3.63
N SER A 59 0.22 8.00 -4.09
CA SER A 59 0.22 6.83 -3.23
C SER A 59 1.60 6.31 -2.84
N GLU A 60 2.61 6.53 -3.69
CA GLU A 60 4.02 6.21 -3.41
C GLU A 60 4.87 7.47 -3.41
N TYR A 61 5.47 7.77 -2.25
CA TYR A 61 6.30 8.96 -2.08
C TYR A 61 7.36 8.80 -0.98
N LEU A 62 8.34 9.72 -1.01
CA LEU A 62 9.32 9.88 0.06
C LEU A 62 9.00 11.12 0.90
N VAL A 63 9.21 11.03 2.20
CA VAL A 63 9.22 12.18 3.11
C VAL A 63 10.66 12.48 3.49
N THR A 64 11.06 13.73 3.30
CA THR A 64 12.40 14.21 3.66
C THR A 64 12.31 15.21 4.81
N LYS A 65 13.45 15.56 5.41
CA LYS A 65 13.52 16.64 6.43
C LYS A 65 12.98 18.00 5.96
N ARG A 66 12.87 18.24 4.65
CA ARG A 66 12.52 19.56 4.10
C ARG A 66 11.19 19.59 3.36
N PHE A 67 10.82 18.50 2.70
CA PHE A 67 9.60 18.43 1.89
C PHE A 67 9.20 16.98 1.60
N VAL A 68 7.97 16.81 1.11
CA VAL A 68 7.45 15.54 0.60
C VAL A 68 7.68 15.45 -0.91
N LEU A 69 8.24 14.35 -1.36
CA LEU A 69 8.63 14.08 -2.74
C LEU A 69 7.61 13.10 -3.35
N ARG A 70 6.55 13.65 -3.95
CA ARG A 70 5.37 12.89 -4.43
C ARG A 70 4.92 13.19 -5.87
N ASP A 71 5.34 14.31 -6.44
CA ASP A 71 4.84 14.82 -7.72
C ASP A 71 5.75 14.42 -8.89
N PHE A 72 5.69 13.16 -9.30
CA PHE A 72 6.52 12.63 -10.38
C PHE A 72 5.85 12.77 -11.74
N VAL A 73 6.55 13.31 -12.73
CA VAL A 73 6.04 13.33 -14.11
C VAL A 73 6.38 12.00 -14.77
N LEU A 74 5.37 11.26 -15.20
CA LEU A 74 5.50 10.00 -15.93
C LEU A 74 6.44 10.17 -17.12
N GLN A 75 7.42 9.28 -17.27
CA GLN A 75 8.38 9.27 -18.37
C GLN A 75 8.17 8.08 -19.30
N LYS A 76 8.07 6.88 -18.73
CA LYS A 76 7.99 5.63 -19.49
C LYS A 76 7.09 4.62 -18.79
N SER A 77 6.43 3.81 -19.59
CA SER A 77 5.80 2.55 -19.18
C SER A 77 6.18 1.44 -20.14
N ASP A 78 6.38 0.25 -19.62
CA ASP A 78 6.66 -0.97 -20.36
C ASP A 78 6.03 -2.16 -19.63
N SER A 79 5.77 -3.25 -20.33
CA SER A 79 5.21 -4.46 -19.74
C SER A 79 6.00 -5.68 -20.20
N LYS A 80 6.29 -6.58 -19.29
CA LYS A 80 7.05 -7.81 -19.54
C LYS A 80 6.35 -8.99 -18.90
N THR A 81 6.63 -10.18 -19.41
CA THR A 81 6.10 -11.40 -18.85
C THR A 81 7.20 -12.45 -18.77
N PHE A 82 7.21 -13.20 -17.68
CA PHE A 82 8.20 -14.21 -17.39
C PHE A 82 7.51 -15.47 -16.88
N ASP A 83 8.11 -16.63 -17.15
CA ASP A 83 7.72 -17.88 -16.50
C ASP A 83 8.45 -17.96 -15.14
N GLY A 84 7.70 -17.70 -14.07
CA GLY A 84 8.18 -17.74 -12.70
C GLY A 84 8.07 -19.14 -12.08
N LYS A 85 8.71 -19.34 -10.92
CA LYS A 85 8.64 -20.62 -10.18
C LYS A 85 7.22 -20.94 -9.71
N SER A 86 6.40 -19.91 -9.57
CA SER A 86 5.07 -19.99 -8.97
C SER A 86 3.98 -19.75 -9.99
N GLY A 87 4.31 -19.75 -11.29
CA GLY A 87 3.39 -19.44 -12.37
C GLY A 87 3.89 -18.28 -13.23
N LYS A 88 3.06 -17.88 -14.20
CA LYS A 88 3.39 -16.78 -15.11
C LYS A 88 3.32 -15.45 -14.38
N GLU A 89 4.39 -14.67 -14.48
CA GLU A 89 4.53 -13.36 -13.83
C GLU A 89 4.46 -12.24 -14.87
N GLU A 90 3.43 -11.40 -14.79
CA GLU A 90 3.34 -10.16 -15.57
C GLU A 90 3.91 -9.00 -14.76
N HIS A 91 4.78 -8.20 -15.35
CA HIS A 91 5.42 -7.03 -14.74
C HIS A 91 5.11 -5.78 -15.56
N ASN A 92 4.51 -4.79 -14.92
CA ASN A 92 4.29 -3.47 -15.46
C ASN A 92 5.32 -2.51 -14.86
N LEU A 93 6.28 -2.08 -15.69
CA LEU A 93 7.41 -1.25 -15.32
C LEU A 93 7.10 0.21 -15.68
N VAL A 94 7.05 1.09 -14.68
CA VAL A 94 6.68 2.49 -14.87
C VAL A 94 7.73 3.39 -14.24
N SER A 95 8.21 4.39 -14.97
CA SER A 95 9.15 5.38 -14.43
C SER A 95 8.64 6.80 -14.55
N GLY A 96 9.04 7.65 -13.60
CA GLY A 96 8.79 9.07 -13.66
C GLY A 96 9.82 9.88 -12.89
N ILE A 97 9.83 11.18 -13.15
CA ILE A 97 10.86 12.09 -12.65
C ILE A 97 10.20 13.19 -11.82
N PHE A 98 10.71 13.36 -10.61
CA PHE A 98 10.44 14.51 -9.76
C PHE A 98 11.55 15.54 -9.96
N LYS A 99 11.17 16.82 -10.10
CA LYS A 99 12.09 17.96 -10.10
C LYS A 99 11.56 19.06 -9.20
N LYS A 100 12.39 19.55 -8.28
CA LYS A 100 12.08 20.72 -7.43
C LYS A 100 13.37 21.35 -6.93
N ASP A 101 13.55 22.66 -7.08
CA ASP A 101 14.66 23.42 -6.48
C ASP A 101 16.06 22.78 -6.68
N GLY A 102 16.31 22.23 -7.86
CA GLY A 102 17.56 21.52 -8.21
C GLY A 102 17.66 20.06 -7.75
N TYR A 103 16.71 19.57 -6.94
CA TYR A 103 16.57 18.14 -6.64
C TYR A 103 15.95 17.40 -7.82
N VAL A 104 16.54 16.27 -8.22
CA VAL A 104 16.04 15.41 -9.30
C VAL A 104 16.02 13.96 -8.81
N VAL A 105 14.85 13.34 -8.79
CA VAL A 105 14.69 11.94 -8.36
C VAL A 105 13.87 11.19 -9.39
N GLU A 106 14.37 10.02 -9.80
CA GLU A 106 13.62 9.06 -10.61
C GLU A 106 12.89 8.10 -9.68
N LYS A 107 11.58 7.90 -9.90
CA LYS A 107 10.79 6.81 -9.30
C LYS A 107 10.63 5.72 -10.33
N LEU A 108 10.92 4.48 -9.93
CA LEU A 108 10.68 3.26 -10.67
C LEU A 108 9.64 2.44 -9.90
N LEU A 109 8.55 2.10 -10.58
CA LEU A 109 7.54 1.16 -10.12
C LEU A 109 7.69 -0.12 -10.93
N ASP A 110 7.74 -1.25 -10.24
CA ASP A 110 7.55 -2.56 -10.81
C ASP A 110 6.33 -3.20 -10.16
N ILE A 111 5.24 -3.29 -10.91
CA ILE A 111 3.96 -3.81 -10.45
C ILE A 111 3.77 -5.18 -11.08
N SER A 112 3.79 -6.22 -10.26
CA SER A 112 3.74 -7.60 -10.73
C SER A 112 2.48 -8.33 -10.31
N ALA A 113 2.03 -9.24 -11.18
CA ALA A 113 0.92 -10.16 -10.97
C ALA A 113 1.39 -11.58 -11.27
N VAL A 114 1.01 -12.54 -10.43
CA VAL A 114 1.29 -13.97 -10.65
C VAL A 114 -0.04 -14.68 -10.87
N ASP A 115 -0.17 -15.44 -11.96
CA ASP A 115 -1.41 -16.11 -12.33
C ASP A 115 -1.97 -17.07 -11.26
N SER A 116 -1.09 -17.75 -10.52
CA SER A 116 -1.47 -18.66 -9.42
C SER A 116 -1.99 -17.95 -8.17
N ILE A 117 -1.80 -16.62 -8.07
CA ILE A 117 -2.25 -15.79 -6.95
C ILE A 117 -3.21 -14.73 -7.50
N PRO A 118 -4.48 -15.09 -7.77
CA PRO A 118 -5.45 -14.16 -8.36
C PRO A 118 -5.70 -12.97 -7.43
N ASP A 119 -6.19 -11.87 -8.01
CA ASP A 119 -6.54 -10.61 -7.35
C ASP A 119 -5.38 -9.86 -6.69
N MET A 120 -4.18 -10.44 -6.54
CA MET A 120 -3.04 -9.76 -5.89
C MET A 120 -2.13 -9.05 -6.89
N LEU A 121 -1.94 -7.75 -6.70
CA LEU A 121 -0.84 -7.00 -7.32
C LEU A 121 0.27 -6.79 -6.29
N CYS A 122 1.50 -7.16 -6.62
CA CYS A 122 2.69 -6.78 -5.85
C CYS A 122 3.30 -5.52 -6.45
N MET A 123 3.88 -4.66 -5.61
CA MET A 123 4.51 -3.41 -6.02
C MET A 123 5.88 -3.29 -5.37
N ARG A 124 6.91 -3.07 -6.20
CA ARG A 124 8.24 -2.66 -5.76
C ARG A 124 8.50 -1.25 -6.22
N VAL A 125 8.87 -0.38 -5.27
CA VAL A 125 9.21 1.01 -5.55
C VAL A 125 10.70 1.20 -5.34
N SER A 126 11.36 1.82 -6.30
CA SER A 126 12.75 2.27 -6.17
C SER A 126 12.85 3.74 -6.54
N TYR A 127 13.67 4.47 -5.79
CA TYR A 127 13.98 5.87 -6.04
C TYR A 127 15.46 5.99 -6.35
N ILE A 128 15.83 6.74 -7.39
CA ILE A 128 17.22 7.00 -7.75
C ILE A 128 17.46 8.51 -7.67
N ASN A 129 18.45 8.93 -6.89
CA ASN A 129 18.84 10.33 -6.85
C ASN A 129 19.64 10.65 -8.11
N LYS A 130 19.01 11.36 -9.05
CA LYS A 130 19.62 11.79 -10.31
C LYS A 130 20.15 13.22 -10.26
N GLY A 131 19.95 13.90 -9.14
CA GLY A 131 20.45 15.26 -8.91
C GLY A 131 21.87 15.27 -8.38
N ASP A 132 22.33 16.45 -7.98
CA ASP A 132 23.66 16.73 -7.42
C ASP A 132 23.62 17.01 -5.91
N ARG A 133 22.44 16.92 -5.29
CA ARG A 133 22.20 17.24 -3.87
C ARG A 133 21.83 16.00 -3.06
N ILE A 134 22.30 15.95 -1.82
CA ILE A 134 21.90 14.94 -0.83
C ILE A 134 20.47 15.25 -0.34
N LEU A 135 19.63 14.23 -0.29
CA LEU A 135 18.30 14.26 0.33
C LEU A 135 18.36 13.53 1.68
N LYS A 136 17.85 14.16 2.75
CA LYS A 136 17.72 13.50 4.07
C LYS A 136 16.33 12.86 4.15
N VAL A 137 16.21 11.58 3.80
CA VAL A 137 14.94 10.84 3.74
C VAL A 137 14.59 10.29 5.11
N ILE A 138 13.39 10.58 5.62
CA ILE A 138 12.92 10.15 6.95
C ILE A 138 12.02 8.92 6.85
N LYS A 139 11.15 8.88 5.84
CA LYS A 139 10.26 7.74 5.63
C LYS A 139 9.90 7.57 4.16
N TRP A 140 9.51 6.35 3.80
CA TRP A 140 8.79 6.08 2.57
C TRP A 140 7.35 5.68 2.90
N VAL A 141 6.43 5.98 1.97
CA VAL A 141 5.01 5.63 2.06
C VAL A 141 4.57 5.01 0.74
N ASN A 142 3.85 3.90 0.81
CA ASN A 142 3.22 3.21 -0.32
C ASN A 142 1.70 3.07 -0.07
N HIS A 143 0.93 2.98 -1.15
CA HIS A 143 -0.53 2.78 -1.10
C HIS A 143 -1.29 3.83 -0.27
N ALA A 144 -0.80 5.07 -0.22
CA ALA A 144 -1.49 6.16 0.46
C ALA A 144 -2.76 6.56 -0.27
N TRP A 145 -3.88 6.02 0.21
CA TRP A 145 -5.19 6.11 -0.44
C TRP A 145 -6.26 6.55 0.53
N ALA A 146 -7.24 7.28 -0.01
CA ALA A 146 -8.52 7.52 0.64
C ALA A 146 -9.57 6.59 0.00
N VAL A 147 -10.03 5.61 0.76
CA VAL A 147 -11.05 4.65 0.34
C VAL A 147 -12.43 5.21 0.66
N LYS A 148 -13.28 5.32 -0.35
CA LYS A 148 -14.59 5.96 -0.27
C LYS A 148 -15.63 5.06 0.40
N SER A 149 -16.45 5.63 1.26
CA SER A 149 -17.59 4.93 1.86
C SER A 149 -18.66 4.68 0.80
N ALA A 150 -19.37 3.55 0.94
CA ALA A 150 -20.59 3.30 0.17
C ALA A 150 -21.85 3.92 0.81
N GLY A 151 -21.73 4.61 1.95
CA GLY A 151 -22.87 5.07 2.75
C GLY A 151 -23.48 3.95 3.62
N ASP A 152 -22.73 2.87 3.84
CA ASP A 152 -23.07 1.81 4.78
C ASP A 152 -22.96 2.28 6.25
N LYS A 153 -23.49 1.47 7.18
CA LYS A 153 -23.29 1.64 8.63
C LYS A 153 -22.88 0.29 9.26
N PRO A 154 -21.70 0.19 9.91
CA PRO A 154 -20.64 1.21 9.92
C PRO A 154 -20.12 1.51 8.50
N ALA A 155 -19.55 2.70 8.30
CA ALA A 155 -19.03 3.13 7.00
C ALA A 155 -18.02 2.13 6.41
N PHE A 156 -17.19 1.54 7.26
CA PHE A 156 -16.30 0.43 6.94
C PHE A 156 -16.14 -0.51 8.14
N TRP A 157 -15.58 -1.68 7.87
CA TRP A 157 -14.92 -2.56 8.80
C TRP A 157 -13.43 -2.65 8.44
N SER A 158 -12.60 -2.99 9.41
CA SER A 158 -11.16 -3.06 9.21
C SER A 158 -10.53 -4.23 9.95
N PHE A 159 -9.52 -4.84 9.35
CA PHE A 159 -8.66 -5.83 9.97
C PHE A 159 -7.38 -5.17 10.46
N GLN A 160 -7.14 -5.24 11.76
CA GLN A 160 -6.01 -4.64 12.43
C GLN A 160 -4.92 -5.70 12.61
N GLY A 161 -3.90 -5.63 11.76
CA GLY A 161 -2.83 -6.62 11.76
C GLY A 161 -1.90 -6.58 12.99
N SER A 162 -1.84 -5.46 13.72
CA SER A 162 -0.93 -5.29 14.87
C SER A 162 -1.52 -5.76 16.19
N SER A 163 -0.67 -6.25 17.10
CA SER A 163 -1.05 -6.40 18.51
C SER A 163 -1.09 -5.05 19.24
N THR A 164 -1.94 -4.94 20.27
CA THR A 164 -2.05 -3.75 21.14
C THR A 164 -2.07 -4.17 22.61
N PRO A 165 -1.58 -3.33 23.54
CA PRO A 165 -1.62 -3.63 24.98
C PRO A 165 -3.04 -3.84 25.50
N GLU A 166 -4.01 -3.13 24.90
CA GLU A 166 -5.43 -3.23 25.26
C GLU A 166 -6.07 -4.53 24.77
N ARG A 167 -5.37 -5.32 23.94
CA ARG A 167 -5.86 -6.60 23.37
C ARG A 167 -7.20 -6.44 22.65
N LYS A 168 -7.35 -5.34 21.92
CA LYS A 168 -8.55 -5.06 21.13
C LYS A 168 -8.79 -6.17 20.10
N ASP A 169 -10.05 -6.33 19.72
CA ASP A 169 -10.42 -7.17 18.58
C ASP A 169 -9.65 -6.78 17.34
N TRP A 170 -9.29 -7.78 16.52
CA TRP A 170 -8.58 -7.56 15.27
C TRP A 170 -9.52 -7.08 14.16
N ILE A 171 -10.84 -7.16 14.36
CA ILE A 171 -11.84 -6.69 13.41
C ILE A 171 -12.63 -5.57 14.08
N LEU A 172 -12.44 -4.34 13.59
CA LEU A 172 -13.03 -3.15 14.19
C LEU A 172 -13.88 -2.36 13.18
N PRO A 173 -15.04 -1.82 13.59
CA PRO A 173 -15.80 -0.90 12.76
C PRO A 173 -15.10 0.46 12.66
N VAL A 174 -15.14 1.06 11.47
CA VAL A 174 -14.59 2.38 11.15
C VAL A 174 -15.74 3.24 10.65
N ASP A 175 -16.40 3.96 11.55
CA ASP A 175 -17.64 4.71 11.25
C ASP A 175 -17.54 6.19 11.64
N SER A 176 -17.31 6.47 12.91
CA SER A 176 -17.05 7.81 13.45
C SER A 176 -15.58 8.22 13.25
N SER A 177 -15.03 9.02 14.17
CA SER A 177 -13.58 9.17 14.30
C SER A 177 -12.95 7.81 14.61
N PHE A 178 -11.97 7.41 13.82
CA PHE A 178 -11.19 6.20 14.01
C PHE A 178 -9.73 6.50 13.69
N SER A 179 -8.81 5.99 14.51
CA SER A 179 -7.37 6.10 14.26
C SER A 179 -6.64 4.93 14.88
N GLN A 180 -5.93 4.17 14.05
CA GLN A 180 -5.06 3.10 14.50
C GLN A 180 -3.82 3.01 13.61
N ARG A 181 -2.62 3.19 14.20
CA ARG A 181 -1.34 3.22 13.47
C ARG A 181 -0.94 1.85 12.90
N ASN A 182 -1.33 0.76 13.54
CA ASN A 182 -0.86 -0.61 13.28
C ASN A 182 0.65 -0.72 13.09
N TYR A 183 1.41 -0.29 14.11
CA TYR A 183 2.86 -0.45 14.10
C TYR A 183 3.24 -1.91 14.35
N MET A 184 4.03 -2.50 13.46
CA MET A 184 4.46 -3.90 13.54
C MET A 184 5.68 -4.12 14.46
N GLY A 185 6.29 -3.04 14.96
CA GLY A 185 7.34 -3.14 15.98
C GLY A 185 6.77 -3.35 17.39
N MET A 186 7.66 -3.37 18.37
CA MET A 186 7.27 -3.44 19.77
C MET A 186 6.63 -2.11 20.20
N ASN A 187 5.37 -2.14 20.65
CA ASN A 187 4.61 -0.95 21.07
C ASN A 187 4.41 -0.87 22.59
N ALA A 188 4.64 -1.96 23.33
CA ALA A 188 4.73 -2.00 24.78
C ALA A 188 5.57 -3.21 25.24
N SER A 189 5.90 -3.27 26.53
CA SER A 189 6.52 -4.47 27.12
C SER A 189 5.66 -5.71 26.86
N ASP A 190 6.24 -6.74 26.24
CA ASP A 190 5.57 -7.98 25.82
C ASP A 190 4.56 -7.85 24.66
N TYR A 191 4.49 -6.71 23.95
CA TYR A 191 3.60 -6.51 22.79
C TYR A 191 4.34 -5.95 21.56
N GLY A 192 4.08 -6.55 20.41
CA GLY A 192 4.61 -6.13 19.12
C GLY A 192 4.29 -7.15 18.04
N GLY A 193 4.66 -6.84 16.80
CA GLY A 193 4.42 -7.73 15.68
C GLY A 193 2.94 -7.88 15.33
N GLY A 194 2.65 -8.93 14.57
CA GLY A 194 1.33 -9.22 14.05
C GLY A 194 1.39 -9.69 12.60
N ILE A 195 0.26 -9.60 11.90
CA ILE A 195 0.17 -9.89 10.48
C ILE A 195 0.37 -8.57 9.73
N PRO A 196 1.40 -8.41 8.87
CA PRO A 196 1.68 -7.15 8.17
C PRO A 196 0.74 -6.95 6.97
N LEU A 197 -0.56 -7.07 7.24
CA LEU A 197 -1.69 -6.88 6.35
C LEU A 197 -2.71 -6.02 7.10
N LEU A 198 -3.18 -5.00 6.42
CA LEU A 198 -4.35 -4.21 6.77
C LEU A 198 -5.43 -4.52 5.74
N ASP A 199 -6.66 -4.74 6.20
CA ASP A 199 -7.83 -4.77 5.33
C ASP A 199 -8.83 -3.67 5.74
N LEU A 200 -9.46 -3.07 4.75
CA LEU A 200 -10.55 -2.11 4.94
C LEU A 200 -11.65 -2.44 3.93
N TRP A 201 -12.84 -2.78 4.43
CA TRP A 201 -13.94 -3.19 3.58
C TRP A 201 -15.27 -2.59 4.00
N ARG A 202 -16.17 -2.56 3.03
CA ARG A 202 -17.58 -2.19 3.15
C ARG A 202 -18.41 -3.33 2.56
N ARG A 203 -19.74 -3.21 2.53
CA ARG A 203 -20.60 -4.36 2.22
C ARG A 203 -20.38 -4.92 0.81
N ASP A 204 -20.09 -4.05 -0.15
CA ASP A 204 -20.00 -4.38 -1.58
C ASP A 204 -18.57 -4.65 -2.08
N ALA A 205 -17.53 -4.18 -1.38
CA ALA A 205 -16.13 -4.32 -1.76
C ALA A 205 -15.16 -4.04 -0.59
N GLY A 206 -13.93 -4.57 -0.70
CA GLY A 206 -12.84 -4.29 0.22
C GLY A 206 -11.48 -4.20 -0.47
N VAL A 207 -10.51 -3.65 0.26
CA VAL A 207 -9.11 -3.54 -0.16
C VAL A 207 -8.18 -3.89 1.00
N ALA A 208 -7.32 -4.87 0.74
CA ALA A 208 -6.20 -5.20 1.61
C ALA A 208 -4.87 -4.68 1.05
N ILE A 209 -4.04 -4.13 1.94
CA ILE A 209 -2.67 -3.68 1.67
C ILE A 209 -1.71 -4.18 2.74
N GLY A 210 -0.44 -4.29 2.41
CA GLY A 210 0.58 -4.73 3.35
C GLY A 210 1.93 -4.90 2.67
N HIS A 211 2.84 -5.63 3.32
CA HIS A 211 4.11 -6.03 2.70
C HIS A 211 4.22 -7.54 2.51
N ALA A 212 4.92 -7.96 1.47
CA ALA A 212 5.08 -9.35 1.06
C ALA A 212 6.51 -9.90 1.30
N GLU A 213 7.28 -9.23 2.15
CA GLU A 213 8.59 -9.71 2.59
C GLU A 213 8.48 -10.98 3.44
N THR A 214 9.45 -11.90 3.30
CA THR A 214 9.50 -13.16 4.07
C THR A 214 10.13 -12.99 5.46
N ARG A 215 10.39 -11.74 5.86
CA ARG A 215 10.92 -11.35 7.16
C ARG A 215 10.03 -10.27 7.76
N ALA A 216 9.98 -10.22 9.09
CA ALA A 216 9.27 -9.16 9.79
C ALA A 216 9.94 -7.80 9.52
N TRP A 217 9.11 -6.78 9.28
CA TRP A 217 9.53 -5.39 9.18
C TRP A 217 8.70 -4.51 10.10
N MET A 218 9.35 -3.53 10.71
CA MET A 218 8.71 -2.56 11.60
C MET A 218 8.02 -1.44 10.80
N VAL A 219 7.09 -1.81 9.94
CA VAL A 219 6.22 -0.86 9.22
C VAL A 219 5.05 -0.43 10.10
N SER A 220 4.41 0.67 9.73
CA SER A 220 3.05 1.01 10.19
C SER A 220 2.06 0.80 9.06
N LEU A 221 0.85 0.34 9.39
CA LEU A 221 -0.28 0.17 8.47
C LEU A 221 -1.48 1.03 8.93
N PRO A 222 -1.34 2.37 8.96
CA PRO A 222 -2.34 3.21 9.61
C PRO A 222 -3.69 3.17 8.90
N VAL A 223 -4.76 3.19 9.70
CA VAL A 223 -6.15 3.40 9.28
C VAL A 223 -6.68 4.60 10.02
N GLU A 224 -7.16 5.59 9.28
CA GLU A 224 -7.69 6.82 9.86
C GLU A 224 -8.99 7.22 9.16
N LYS A 225 -9.99 7.61 9.93
CA LYS A 225 -11.20 8.23 9.43
C LYS A 225 -11.57 9.39 10.35
N ASP A 226 -11.74 10.58 9.77
CA ASP A 226 -12.30 11.70 10.51
C ASP A 226 -13.83 11.56 10.62
N LEU A 227 -14.42 12.23 11.62
CA LEU A 227 -15.87 12.24 11.83
C LEU A 227 -16.62 12.73 10.59
N TYR A 228 -16.08 13.73 9.89
CA TYR A 228 -16.73 14.39 8.77
C TYR A 228 -16.30 13.86 7.41
N ASP A 229 -15.29 12.97 7.37
CA ASP A 229 -14.85 12.34 6.14
C ASP A 229 -15.82 11.23 5.72
N ASP A 230 -16.15 11.19 4.43
CA ASP A 230 -16.88 10.09 3.79
C ASP A 230 -15.94 9.03 3.19
N PHE A 231 -14.68 9.03 3.64
CA PHE A 231 -13.64 8.10 3.25
C PHE A 231 -12.77 7.76 4.47
N ALA A 232 -12.02 6.66 4.37
CA ALA A 232 -10.97 6.31 5.33
C ALA A 232 -9.62 6.26 4.63
N ARG A 233 -8.57 6.76 5.28
CA ARG A 233 -7.19 6.76 4.80
C ARG A 233 -6.50 5.49 5.24
N ILE A 234 -5.80 4.85 4.29
CA ILE A 234 -4.94 3.69 4.53
C ILE A 234 -3.59 3.90 3.85
N GLN A 235 -2.52 3.32 4.40
CA GLN A 235 -1.21 3.29 3.76
C GLN A 235 -0.30 2.22 4.38
N VAL A 236 0.82 1.94 3.72
CA VAL A 236 1.98 1.25 4.29
C VAL A 236 3.09 2.28 4.43
N GLU A 237 3.65 2.45 5.62
CA GLU A 237 4.77 3.37 5.83
C GLU A 237 5.90 2.74 6.65
N TYR A 238 7.12 3.18 6.36
CA TYR A 238 8.30 2.82 7.14
C TYR A 238 9.11 4.07 7.42
N GLU A 239 9.23 4.36 8.71
CA GLU A 239 10.07 5.40 9.23
C GLU A 239 11.46 4.83 9.53
N PHE A 240 12.49 5.44 8.93
CA PHE A 240 13.86 5.05 9.21
C PHE A 240 14.21 5.42 10.66
N PRO A 241 14.96 4.57 11.40
CA PRO A 241 15.42 4.92 12.74
C PRO A 241 16.21 6.23 12.79
N GLU A 242 16.96 6.50 11.73
CA GLU A 242 17.61 7.78 11.47
C GLU A 242 17.41 8.18 10.01
N ALA A 243 17.40 9.49 9.74
CA ALA A 243 17.24 9.97 8.37
C ALA A 243 18.39 9.48 7.48
N VAL A 244 18.03 8.85 6.36
CA VAL A 244 18.97 8.33 5.37
C VAL A 244 19.55 9.45 4.52
N ASP A 245 20.88 9.45 4.39
CA ASP A 245 21.60 10.31 3.45
C ASP A 245 21.51 9.73 2.05
N PHE A 246 20.49 10.13 1.31
CA PHE A 246 20.26 9.70 -0.06
C PHE A 246 21.06 10.58 -1.02
N LYS A 247 22.30 10.15 -1.32
CA LYS A 247 23.31 10.89 -2.07
C LYS A 247 23.09 10.80 -3.59
N PRO A 248 23.69 11.70 -4.39
CA PRO A 248 23.70 11.56 -5.85
C PRO A 248 24.14 10.17 -6.31
N GLY A 249 23.35 9.56 -7.18
CA GLY A 249 23.57 8.20 -7.70
C GLY A 249 23.03 7.06 -6.83
N ASP A 250 22.67 7.32 -5.57
CA ASP A 250 22.12 6.28 -4.70
C ASP A 250 20.77 5.77 -5.20
N THR A 251 20.45 4.54 -4.83
CA THR A 251 19.12 3.93 -5.01
C THR A 251 18.52 3.55 -3.67
N LEU A 252 17.35 4.08 -3.35
CA LEU A 252 16.55 3.71 -2.19
C LEU A 252 15.42 2.77 -2.65
N LYS A 253 15.34 1.58 -2.07
CA LYS A 253 14.31 0.58 -2.37
C LYS A 253 13.32 0.48 -1.21
N THR A 254 12.03 0.46 -1.51
CA THR A 254 11.00 0.11 -0.52
C THR A 254 10.88 -1.41 -0.40
N LEU A 255 10.09 -1.86 0.57
CA LEU A 255 9.66 -3.26 0.61
C LEU A 255 8.77 -3.58 -0.59
N THR A 256 8.67 -4.86 -0.91
CA THR A 256 7.62 -5.36 -1.79
C THR A 256 6.29 -5.23 -1.05
N THR A 257 5.41 -4.34 -1.50
CA THR A 257 4.07 -4.16 -0.95
C THR A 257 3.02 -4.81 -1.84
N PHE A 258 1.80 -4.99 -1.36
CA PHE A 258 0.74 -5.62 -2.14
C PHE A 258 -0.61 -4.93 -2.02
N ILE A 259 -1.48 -5.23 -2.98
CA ILE A 259 -2.85 -4.72 -3.10
C ILE A 259 -3.75 -5.90 -3.47
N ILE A 260 -4.85 -6.09 -2.76
CA ILE A 260 -5.88 -7.09 -3.05
C ILE A 260 -7.25 -6.44 -2.93
N ALA A 261 -7.98 -6.30 -4.03
CA ALA A 261 -9.39 -5.99 -4.02
C ALA A 261 -10.22 -7.27 -3.87
N HIS A 262 -11.21 -7.26 -3.00
CA HIS A 262 -11.99 -8.47 -2.68
C HIS A 262 -13.45 -8.16 -2.33
N THR A 263 -14.22 -9.23 -2.18
CA THR A 263 -15.61 -9.24 -1.71
C THR A 263 -15.67 -9.94 -0.35
N GLY A 264 -16.67 -9.60 0.46
CA GLY A 264 -16.83 -10.19 1.79
C GLY A 264 -15.88 -9.57 2.80
N ASP A 265 -15.41 -10.37 3.75
CA ASP A 265 -14.57 -9.93 4.85
C ASP A 265 -13.06 -10.16 4.58
N CYS A 266 -12.25 -9.92 5.63
CA CYS A 266 -10.80 -10.02 5.59
C CYS A 266 -10.24 -11.44 5.43
N PHE A 267 -11.04 -12.51 5.56
CA PHE A 267 -10.51 -13.87 5.48
C PHE A 267 -10.06 -14.22 4.06
N SER A 268 -10.69 -13.65 3.02
CA SER A 268 -10.26 -13.85 1.64
C SER A 268 -8.85 -13.28 1.38
N PRO A 269 -8.58 -11.97 1.61
CA PRO A 269 -7.25 -11.43 1.39
C PRO A 269 -6.19 -12.03 2.32
N LEU A 270 -6.53 -12.41 3.56
CA LEU A 270 -5.60 -13.13 4.45
C LEU A 270 -5.15 -14.49 3.88
N ARG A 271 -6.08 -15.25 3.28
CA ARG A 271 -5.73 -16.52 2.60
C ARG A 271 -4.85 -16.26 1.38
N THR A 272 -5.21 -15.30 0.52
CA THR A 272 -4.39 -14.93 -0.65
C THR A 272 -2.98 -14.52 -0.24
N TYR A 273 -2.85 -13.70 0.82
CA TYR A 273 -1.57 -13.31 1.38
C TYR A 273 -0.75 -14.50 1.89
N SER A 274 -1.38 -15.41 2.64
CA SER A 274 -0.73 -16.64 3.11
C SER A 274 -0.28 -17.52 1.94
N SER A 275 -1.11 -17.71 0.92
CA SER A 275 -0.76 -18.46 -0.29
C SER A 275 0.44 -17.83 -1.01
N TYR A 276 0.46 -16.50 -1.15
CA TYR A 276 1.60 -15.79 -1.75
C TYR A 276 2.89 -16.01 -0.96
N LEU A 277 2.87 -15.86 0.37
CA LEU A 277 4.07 -16.11 1.18
C LEU A 277 4.59 -17.56 1.05
N GLN A 278 3.70 -18.52 0.87
CA GLN A 278 4.08 -19.92 0.65
C GLN A 278 4.79 -20.13 -0.68
N THR A 279 4.39 -19.41 -1.74
CA THR A 279 5.13 -19.41 -3.01
C THR A 279 6.53 -18.82 -2.86
N ARG A 280 6.72 -17.93 -1.88
CA ARG A 280 7.99 -17.30 -1.50
C ARG A 280 8.81 -18.14 -0.49
N GLY A 281 8.35 -19.34 -0.16
CA GLY A 281 9.09 -20.30 0.65
C GLY A 281 8.79 -20.27 2.16
N ILE A 282 7.82 -19.45 2.61
CA ILE A 282 7.30 -19.59 3.98
C ILE A 282 6.54 -20.91 4.05
N ARG A 283 6.90 -21.78 5.01
CA ARG A 283 6.24 -23.08 5.20
C ARG A 283 5.75 -23.18 6.63
N PHE A 284 4.51 -23.62 6.80
CA PHE A 284 4.04 -24.05 8.10
C PHE A 284 4.85 -25.26 8.56
N ALA A 285 5.21 -25.30 9.83
CA ALA A 285 5.80 -26.50 10.41
C ALA A 285 4.78 -27.65 10.28
N PRO A 286 5.23 -28.88 9.96
CA PRO A 286 4.34 -30.03 10.00
C PRO A 286 3.81 -30.21 11.41
N THR A 287 2.56 -30.65 11.54
CA THR A 287 2.02 -30.98 12.86
C THR A 287 2.75 -32.19 13.43
N GLU A 288 3.13 -32.11 14.70
CA GLU A 288 3.66 -33.22 15.49
C GLU A 288 2.56 -33.83 16.35
N GLU A 289 2.66 -35.12 16.70
CA GLU A 289 1.64 -35.82 17.50
C GLU A 289 1.40 -35.12 18.85
N ASN A 290 2.47 -34.67 19.50
CA ASN A 290 2.42 -33.92 20.75
C ASN A 290 1.68 -32.56 20.64
N ALA A 291 1.49 -32.00 19.44
CA ALA A 291 0.76 -30.74 19.27
C ALA A 291 -0.74 -30.87 19.56
N TYR A 292 -1.26 -32.10 19.63
CA TYR A 292 -2.65 -32.40 20.02
C TYR A 292 -2.80 -32.68 21.51
N GLU A 293 -1.69 -32.84 22.25
CA GLU A 293 -1.70 -33.11 23.68
C GLU A 293 -1.94 -31.82 24.50
N PRO A 294 -2.51 -31.93 25.71
CA PRO A 294 -2.66 -30.77 26.60
C PRO A 294 -1.30 -30.14 26.95
N VAL A 295 -1.19 -28.83 26.79
CA VAL A 295 0.02 -28.07 27.15
C VAL A 295 -0.25 -27.18 28.38
N TRP A 296 0.65 -27.25 29.35
CA TRP A 296 0.64 -26.37 30.53
C TRP A 296 1.54 -25.16 30.28
N CYS A 297 1.00 -23.96 30.41
CA CYS A 297 1.74 -22.71 30.26
C CYS A 297 1.86 -22.00 31.62
N ALA A 298 3.10 -21.88 32.13
CA ALA A 298 3.38 -21.22 33.40
C ALA A 298 3.21 -19.68 33.37
N TRP A 299 2.87 -19.08 32.22
CA TRP A 299 2.69 -17.63 32.09
C TRP A 299 1.65 -17.06 33.08
N GLY A 300 0.62 -17.84 33.42
CA GLY A 300 -0.42 -17.45 34.38
C GLY A 300 0.05 -17.39 35.84
N TYR A 301 1.23 -17.92 36.17
CA TYR A 301 1.82 -17.86 37.51
C TYR A 301 2.61 -16.56 37.75
N GLU A 302 2.53 -15.62 36.80
CA GLU A 302 3.22 -14.34 36.80
C GLU A 302 4.74 -14.48 36.96
N ARG A 303 5.34 -13.74 37.89
CA ARG A 303 6.81 -13.64 38.06
C ARG A 303 7.30 -14.17 39.41
N ARG A 304 6.41 -14.67 40.27
CA ARG A 304 6.75 -15.09 41.64
C ARG A 304 6.44 -16.58 41.86
N PHE A 305 7.25 -17.42 41.25
CA PHE A 305 7.28 -18.85 41.51
C PHE A 305 8.74 -19.33 41.50
N THR A 306 8.97 -20.49 42.10
CA THR A 306 10.21 -21.25 42.07
C THR A 306 10.05 -22.44 41.13
N LEU A 307 11.17 -22.98 40.66
CA LEU A 307 11.13 -24.17 39.79
C LEU A 307 10.40 -25.35 40.46
N ASN A 308 10.59 -25.51 41.78
CA ASN A 308 9.94 -26.57 42.56
C ASN A 308 8.42 -26.38 42.71
N GLU A 309 7.87 -25.19 42.41
CA GLU A 309 6.42 -24.94 42.46
C GLU A 309 5.73 -25.22 41.11
N ILE A 310 6.50 -25.45 40.03
CA ILE A 310 5.97 -25.60 38.66
C ILE A 310 6.40 -26.88 37.94
N ILE A 311 7.32 -27.66 38.52
CA ILE A 311 7.74 -29.00 38.05
C ILE A 311 7.19 -30.04 39.02
#